data_AF-A0A2D4GZJ0-F1
#
_entry.id   AF-A0A2D4GZJ0-F1
#
_cell.length_a   1.000
_cell.length_b   1.000
_cell.length_c   1.000
_cell.angle_alpha   90.00
_cell.angle_beta   90.00
_cell.angle_gamma   90.00
#
_symmetry.space_group_name_H-M   'P 1'
#
loop_
_entity.id
_entity.type
_entity.pdbx_description
1 polymer ?
#
loop_
_entity_poly.entity_id
_entity_poly.type
_entity_poly.pdbx_seq_one_letter_code
_entity_poly.pdbx_strand_id
1 'polypeptide(L)'
;MLYCFGGSILSSLMLAEPPIAFLANTTGVFLASSVWYLIFYCPHDLLYRSLCFTPIRLMIAGMKEVTRTWKITGGIVHAHKRFADAWLIMIGVGWARGAGGGLISNFEQLVRGIWKPETNELLKMS
;
A
#
# COMPACT_ATOMS: atom_id res chain seq x y z
N MET A 1 9.22 -0.08 -2.23
CA MET A 1 8.56 -1.34 -1.83
C MET A 1 7.55 -1.17 -0.71
N LEU A 2 7.90 -0.56 0.43
CA LEU A 2 6.96 -0.33 1.54
C LEU A 2 5.68 0.42 1.10
N TYR A 3 5.79 1.44 0.26
CA TYR A 3 4.63 2.15 -0.30
C TYR A 3 3.72 1.28 -1.19
N CYS A 4 4.27 0.31 -1.91
CA CYS A 4 3.51 -0.55 -2.83
C CYS A 4 2.78 -1.68 -2.08
N PHE A 5 3.41 -2.21 -1.02
CA PHE A 5 2.98 -3.40 -0.28
C PHE A 5 2.60 -3.11 1.18
N GLY A 6 2.48 -1.85 1.58
CA GLY A 6 2.20 -1.47 2.96
C GLY A 6 0.91 -2.08 3.50
N GLY A 7 -0.16 -2.06 2.70
CA GLY A 7 -1.42 -2.70 3.09
C GLY A 7 -1.32 -4.21 3.34
N SER A 8 -0.52 -4.93 2.55
CA SER A 8 -0.25 -6.35 2.80
C SER A 8 0.56 -6.58 4.07
N ILE A 9 1.65 -5.81 4.27
CA ILE A 9 2.52 -5.92 5.44
C ILE A 9 1.72 -5.68 6.72
N LEU A 10 0.94 -4.60 6.76
CA LEU A 10 0.15 -4.25 7.93
C LEU A 10 -0.92 -5.31 8.23
N SER A 11 -1.63 -5.78 7.20
CA SER A 11 -2.65 -6.82 7.40
C SER A 11 -2.08 -8.16 7.86
N SER A 12 -0.90 -8.56 7.36
CA SER A 12 -0.23 -9.78 7.79
C SER A 12 0.24 -9.65 9.23
N LEU A 13 0.74 -8.47 9.63
CA LEU A 13 1.08 -8.19 11.02
C LEU A 13 -0.15 -8.29 11.95
N MET A 14 -1.30 -7.75 11.53
CA MET A 14 -2.55 -7.84 12.31
C MET A 14 -3.10 -9.27 12.42
N LEU A 15 -2.88 -10.10 11.39
CA LEU A 15 -3.30 -11.51 11.36
C LEU A 15 -2.24 -12.47 11.94
N ALA A 16 -1.13 -11.96 12.47
CA ALA A 16 0.03 -12.74 12.93
C ALA A 16 0.61 -13.68 11.85
N GLU A 17 0.49 -13.28 10.59
CA GLU A 17 1.13 -13.92 9.43
C GLU A 17 2.54 -13.33 9.20
N PRO A 18 3.44 -14.06 8.52
CA PRO A 18 4.76 -13.53 8.21
C PRO A 18 4.65 -12.23 7.38
N PRO A 19 5.14 -11.08 7.87
CA PRO A 19 4.98 -9.78 7.20
C PRO A 19 5.73 -9.70 5.87
N ILE A 20 6.65 -10.63 5.63
CA ILE A 20 7.41 -10.81 4.39
C ILE A 20 6.67 -11.65 3.34
N ALA A 21 5.46 -12.16 3.62
CA ALA A 21 4.70 -13.00 2.70
C ALA A 21 4.44 -12.34 1.33
N PHE A 22 4.40 -11.01 1.26
CA PHE A 22 4.25 -10.29 -0.02
C PHE A 22 5.42 -10.55 -0.99
N LEU A 23 6.61 -10.89 -0.49
CA LEU A 23 7.79 -11.19 -1.32
C LEU A 23 7.64 -12.49 -2.13
N ALA A 24 6.75 -13.39 -1.70
CA ALA A 24 6.45 -14.60 -2.46
C ALA A 24 5.80 -14.30 -3.81
N ASN A 25 5.16 -13.13 -3.97
CA ASN A 25 4.61 -12.69 -5.25
C ASN A 25 5.71 -12.04 -6.11
N THR A 26 6.53 -12.89 -6.74
CA THR A 26 7.66 -12.47 -7.58
C THR A 26 7.24 -11.54 -8.70
N THR A 27 6.09 -11.79 -9.34
CA THR A 27 5.53 -10.94 -10.41
C THR A 27 5.23 -9.53 -9.90
N GLY A 28 4.57 -9.42 -8.74
CA GLY A 28 4.25 -8.13 -8.13
C GLY A 28 5.52 -7.37 -7.71
N VAL A 29 6.48 -8.06 -7.11
CA VAL A 29 7.76 -7.46 -6.70
C VAL A 29 8.56 -6.99 -7.91
N PHE A 30 8.64 -7.80 -8.96
CA PHE A 30 9.34 -7.45 -10.19
C PHE A 30 8.71 -6.24 -10.87
N LEU A 31 7.38 -6.21 -10.98
CA LEU A 31 6.65 -5.08 -11.54
C LEU A 31 6.85 -3.79 -10.72
N ALA A 32 6.77 -3.88 -9.38
CA ALA A 32 7.02 -2.72 -8.54
C ALA A 32 8.46 -2.21 -8.68
N SER A 33 9.43 -3.12 -8.82
CA SER A 33 10.85 -2.80 -8.97
C SER A 33 11.15 -2.18 -10.32
N SER A 34 10.53 -2.70 -11.39
CA SER A 34 10.67 -2.13 -12.73
C SER A 34 10.05 -0.74 -12.83
N VAL A 35 8.84 -0.54 -12.28
CA VAL A 35 8.20 0.79 -12.22
C VAL A 35 9.06 1.77 -11.42
N TRP A 36 9.59 1.35 -10.27
CA TRP A 36 10.49 2.19 -9.47
C TRP A 36 11.74 2.57 -10.28
N TYR A 37 12.40 1.60 -10.91
CA TYR A 37 13.60 1.85 -11.72
C TYR A 37 13.32 2.81 -12.88
N LEU A 38 12.21 2.60 -13.61
CA LEU A 38 11.80 3.43 -14.72
C LEU A 38 11.43 4.87 -14.31
N ILE A 39 10.86 5.07 -13.12
CA ILE A 39 10.53 6.42 -12.65
C ILE A 39 11.80 7.20 -12.27
N PHE A 40 12.79 6.54 -11.65
CA PHE A 40 13.97 7.22 -11.11
C PHE A 40 15.18 7.28 -12.05
N TYR A 41 15.33 6.31 -12.96
CA TYR A 41 16.54 6.17 -13.78
C TYR A 41 16.28 6.26 -15.28
N CYS A 42 15.05 6.60 -15.71
CA CYS A 42 14.77 6.81 -17.13
C CYS A 42 15.49 8.08 -17.63
N PRO A 43 16.22 8.00 -18.77
CA PRO A 43 16.92 9.17 -19.31
C PRO A 43 15.94 10.30 -19.60
N HIS A 44 16.37 11.55 -19.34
CA HIS A 44 15.56 12.76 -19.49
C HIS A 44 14.23 12.81 -18.69
N ASP A 45 14.05 11.95 -17.69
CA ASP A 45 12.81 11.85 -16.89
C ASP A 45 11.54 11.71 -17.77
N LEU A 46 11.68 11.10 -18.96
CA LEU A 46 10.62 11.00 -19.98
C LEU A 46 9.36 10.34 -19.41
N LEU A 47 9.53 9.21 -18.70
CA LEU A 47 8.43 8.49 -18.08
C LEU A 47 7.79 9.28 -16.94
N TYR A 48 8.60 9.89 -16.06
CA TYR A 48 8.07 10.70 -14.97
C TYR A 48 7.26 11.89 -15.50
N ARG A 49 7.77 12.62 -16.50
CA ARG A 49 7.08 13.76 -17.13
C ARG A 49 5.77 13.33 -17.80
N SER A 50 5.79 12.20 -18.50
CA SER A 50 4.59 11.67 -19.17
C SER A 50 3.51 11.26 -18.17
N LEU A 51 3.88 10.60 -17.07
CA LEU A 51 2.94 10.18 -16.02
C LEU A 51 2.42 11.35 -15.18
N CYS A 52 3.19 12.43 -15.07
CA CYS A 52 2.77 13.66 -14.38
C CYS A 52 1.78 14.50 -15.19
N PHE A 53 1.61 14.23 -16.49
CA PHE A 53 0.63 14.91 -17.32
C PHE A 53 -0.79 14.69 -16.77
N THR A 54 -1.52 15.78 -16.52
CA THR A 54 -2.77 15.78 -15.75
C THR A 54 -3.80 14.72 -16.17
N PRO A 55 -4.15 14.53 -17.46
CA PRO A 55 -5.14 13.51 -17.83
C PRO A 55 -4.63 12.09 -17.60
N ILE A 56 -3.35 11.82 -17.86
CA ILE A 56 -2.73 10.50 -17.59
C ILE A 56 -2.70 10.24 -16.08
N ARG A 57 -2.29 11.24 -15.29
CA ARG A 57 -2.28 11.16 -13.83
C ARG A 57 -3.68 10.89 -13.27
N LEU A 58 -4.71 11.52 -13.82
CA LEU A 58 -6.10 11.31 -13.42
C LEU A 58 -6.57 9.89 -13.71
N MET A 59 -6.25 9.34 -14.89
CA MET A 59 -6.56 7.95 -15.23
C MET A 59 -5.86 6.97 -14.28
N ILE A 60 -4.57 7.17 -14.00
CA ILE A 60 -3.81 6.34 -13.05
C ILE A 60 -4.39 6.44 -11.65
N ALA A 61 -4.80 7.64 -11.21
CA ALA A 61 -5.45 7.83 -9.92
C ALA A 61 -6.78 7.06 -9.84
N GLY A 62 -7.58 7.08 -10.92
CA GLY A 62 -8.81 6.27 -11.01
C GLY A 62 -8.52 4.77 -10.92
N MET A 63 -7.56 4.27 -11.70
CA MET A 63 -7.14 2.86 -11.64
C MET A 63 -6.62 2.46 -10.26
N LYS A 64 -5.87 3.35 -9.60
CA LYS A 64 -5.38 3.13 -8.24
C LYS A 64 -6.54 2.92 -7.27
N GLU A 65 -7.60 3.72 -7.36
CA GLU A 65 -8.75 3.58 -6.44
C GLU A 65 -9.54 2.30 -6.69
N VAL A 66 -9.68 1.88 -7.95
CA VAL A 66 -10.23 0.56 -8.27
C VAL A 66 -9.40 -0.55 -7.60
N THR A 67 -8.07 -0.53 -7.76
CA THR A 67 -7.24 -1.56 -7.09
C THR A 67 -7.29 -1.49 -5.56
N ARG A 68 -7.57 -0.31 -4.98
CA ARG A 68 -7.74 -0.15 -3.53
C ARG A 68 -9.00 -0.86 -3.06
N THR A 69 -10.14 -0.71 -3.74
CA THR A 69 -11.38 -1.39 -3.36
C THR A 69 -11.23 -2.92 -3.44
N TRP A 70 -10.57 -3.43 -4.47
CA TRP A 70 -10.23 -4.86 -4.59
C TRP A 70 -9.33 -5.37 -3.44
N LYS A 71 -8.37 -4.56 -2.98
CA LYS A 71 -7.51 -4.93 -1.83
C LYS A 71 -8.31 -4.98 -0.53
N ILE A 72 -9.23 -4.04 -0.32
CA ILE A 72 -10.09 -3.99 0.88
C ILE A 72 -11.00 -5.22 0.92
N THR A 73 -11.73 -5.48 -0.17
CA THR A 73 -12.65 -6.63 -0.23
C THR A 73 -11.88 -7.95 -0.13
N GLY A 74 -10.73 -8.08 -0.80
CA GLY A 74 -9.85 -9.24 -0.66
C GLY A 74 -9.35 -9.45 0.77
N GLY A 75 -9.04 -8.37 1.50
CA GLY A 75 -8.67 -8.41 2.91
C GLY A 75 -9.80 -8.90 3.82
N ILE A 76 -11.02 -8.39 3.61
CA ILE A 76 -12.22 -8.80 4.37
C ILE A 76 -12.51 -10.28 4.13
N VAL A 77 -12.48 -10.73 2.87
CA VAL A 77 -12.70 -12.14 2.51
C VAL A 77 -11.62 -13.03 3.13
N HIS A 78 -10.36 -12.58 3.15
CA HIS A 78 -9.26 -13.31 3.80
C HIS A 78 -9.46 -13.42 5.31
N ALA A 79 -9.84 -12.33 5.99
CA ALA A 79 -10.14 -12.34 7.43
C ALA A 79 -11.36 -13.22 7.75
N HIS A 80 -12.41 -13.16 6.94
CA HIS A 80 -13.63 -13.94 7.11
C HIS A 80 -13.39 -15.45 7.06
N LYS A 81 -12.49 -15.92 6.17
CA LYS A 81 -12.10 -17.34 6.09
C LYS A 81 -11.44 -17.84 7.37
N ARG A 82 -10.77 -16.96 8.13
CA ARG A 82 -10.01 -17.34 9.33
C ARG A 82 -10.81 -17.15 10.62
N PHE A 83 -11.63 -16.11 10.68
CA PHE A 83 -12.43 -15.75 11.85
C PHE A 83 -13.89 -15.57 11.42
N ALA A 84 -14.67 -16.64 11.50
CA ALA A 84 -16.12 -16.55 11.34
C ALA A 84 -16.71 -15.64 12.44
N ASP A 85 -17.63 -14.76 12.07
CA ASP A 85 -18.37 -13.83 12.96
C ASP A 85 -17.56 -12.76 13.71
N ALA A 86 -16.26 -12.61 13.43
CA ALA A 86 -15.43 -11.54 14.02
C ALA A 86 -15.45 -10.25 13.17
N TRP A 87 -16.59 -9.55 13.18
CA TRP A 87 -16.82 -8.34 12.38
C TRP A 87 -15.76 -7.25 12.56
N LEU A 88 -15.32 -7.02 13.81
CA LEU A 88 -14.27 -6.03 14.11
C LEU A 88 -12.93 -6.37 13.45
N ILE A 89 -12.57 -7.66 13.40
CA ILE A 89 -11.33 -8.12 12.76
C ILE A 89 -11.42 -7.91 11.25
N MET A 90 -12.57 -8.23 10.65
CA MET A 90 -12.80 -8.03 9.22
C MET A 90 -12.68 -6.56 8.82
N ILE A 91 -13.29 -5.65 9.61
CA ILE A 91 -13.19 -4.21 9.40
C ILE A 91 -11.74 -3.74 9.57
N GLY A 92 -11.06 -4.18 10.63
CA GLY A 92 -9.66 -3.81 10.90
C GLY A 92 -8.71 -4.26 9.80
N VAL A 93 -8.84 -5.49 9.30
CA VAL A 93 -8.01 -6.02 8.21
C VAL A 93 -8.32 -5.34 6.88
N GLY A 94 -9.60 -5.09 6.58
CA GLY A 94 -10.02 -4.34 5.39
C GLY A 94 -9.45 -2.91 5.40
N TRP A 95 -9.55 -2.22 6.53
CA TRP A 95 -8.96 -0.90 6.73
C TRP A 95 -7.44 -0.91 6.56
N ALA A 96 -6.75 -1.87 7.19
CA ALA A 96 -5.30 -2.04 7.04
C ALA A 96 -4.87 -2.29 5.59
N ARG A 97 -5.64 -3.08 4.82
CA ARG A 97 -5.35 -3.33 3.39
C ARG A 97 -5.54 -2.09 2.52
N GLY A 98 -6.52 -1.25 2.82
CA GLY A 98 -6.82 -0.03 2.08
C GLY A 98 -5.90 1.15 2.43
N ALA A 99 -5.65 1.38 3.72
CA ALA A 99 -4.95 2.54 4.26
C ALA A 99 -3.53 2.25 4.77
N GLY A 100 -3.06 0.99 4.71
CA GLY A 100 -1.79 0.60 5.31
C GLY A 100 -0.55 1.30 4.76
N GLY A 101 -0.62 1.87 3.55
CA GLY A 101 0.45 2.72 3.01
C GLY A 101 0.66 4.01 3.82
N GLY A 102 -0.43 4.64 4.27
CA GLY A 102 -0.37 5.84 5.10
C GLY A 102 0.06 5.50 6.53
N LEU A 103 -0.47 4.42 7.11
CA LEU A 103 -0.11 3.98 8.47
C LEU A 103 1.37 3.61 8.60
N ILE A 104 1.96 3.01 7.56
CA ILE A 104 3.39 2.66 7.53
C ILE A 104 4.28 3.87 7.21
N SER A 105 3.74 4.97 6.69
CA SER A 105 4.54 6.14 6.29
C SER A 105 5.31 6.77 7.46
N ASN A 106 4.73 6.82 8.66
CA ASN A 106 5.43 7.32 9.85
C ASN A 106 6.62 6.45 10.26
N PHE A 107 6.46 5.13 10.11
CA PHE A 107 7.56 4.19 10.35
C PHE A 107 8.64 4.33 9.27
N GLU A 108 8.25 4.51 8.01
CA GLU A 108 9.18 4.78 6.91
C GLU A 108 9.97 6.08 7.12
N GLN A 109 9.32 7.15 7.59
CA GLN A 109 9.99 8.39 7.99
C GLN A 109 11.01 8.15 9.08
N LEU A 110 10.63 7.42 10.15
CA LEU A 110 11.54 7.09 11.25
C LEU A 110 12.77 6.31 10.77
N VAL A 111 12.59 5.31 9.90
CA VAL A 111 13.69 4.55 9.29
C VAL A 111 14.60 5.43 8.43
N ARG A 112 14.06 6.48 7.82
CA ARG A 112 14.82 7.49 7.07
C ARG A 112 15.48 8.55 7.95
N GLY A 113 15.36 8.44 9.27
CA GLY A 113 15.90 9.41 10.24
C GLY A 113 15.08 10.70 10.34
N ILE A 114 13.85 10.71 9.82
CA ILE A 114 12.93 11.84 9.89
C ILE A 114 11.85 11.51 10.92
N TRP A 115 11.70 12.33 11.96
CA TRP A 115 10.64 12.15 12.95
C TRP A 115 9.74 13.38 12.97
N LYS A 116 8.48 13.20 12.54
CA LYS A 116 7.43 14.23 12.56
C LYS A 116 6.23 13.71 13.35
N PRO A 117 6.29 13.72 14.70
CA PRO A 117 5.26 13.12 15.54
C PRO A 117 3.95 13.91 15.55
N GLU A 118 3.98 15.13 15.01
CA GLU A 118 2.92 16.13 15.04
C GLU A 118 1.72 15.73 14.17
N THR A 119 1.93 14.81 13.21
CA THR A 119 0.91 14.36 12.27
C THR A 119 0.95 12.85 12.11
N ASN A 120 -0.15 12.16 12.42
CA ASN A 120 -0.35 10.75 12.13
C ASN A 120 -1.63 10.57 11.32
N GLU A 121 -1.65 9.61 10.39
CA GLU A 121 -2.88 9.24 9.66
C GLU A 121 -4.03 8.82 10.60
N LEU A 122 -3.70 8.30 11.79
CA LEU A 122 -4.67 8.03 12.86
C LEU A 122 -5.27 9.30 13.48
N LEU A 123 -4.49 10.39 13.53
CA LEU A 123 -4.85 11.65 14.18
C LEU A 123 -5.53 12.61 13.21
N LYS A 124 -5.17 12.52 11.91
CA LYS A 124 -5.78 13.26 10.82
C LYS A 124 -5.81 12.37 9.56
N MET A 125 -6.96 11.75 9.31
CA MET A 125 -7.16 10.91 8.13
C MET A 125 -7.29 11.78 6.88
N SER A 126 -6.53 11.46 5.84
CA SER A 126 -6.56 12.11 4.51
C SER A 126 -7.51 11.43 3.53
#